data_AF-T1BCW6-F1
#
_entry.id   AF-T1BCW6-F1
#
_cell.length_a   1.000
_cell.length_b   1.000
_cell.length_c   1.000
_cell.angle_alpha   90.00
_cell.angle_beta   90.00
_cell.angle_gamma   90.00
#
_symmetry.space_group_name_H-M   'P 1'
#
loop_
_entity.id
_entity.type
_entity.pdbx_description
1 polymer ?
#
loop_
_entity_poly.entity_id
_entity_poly.type
_entity_poly.pdbx_seq_one_letter_code
_entity_poly.pdbx_strand_id
1 'polypeptide(L)'
;MGCLAKADGRVSEQEIAAARGVMTQLRLSAAQVHSAIEHFTEGKQAQFDLQAEVAELNRACLGRPHLKRVFVELQMRAALAGNDLEGPVRPMLASIAARLGLSGLEFAQIEAALRIHARAFGQPPGRDAAQDLERAYSVLGVRPGDSDHDIVKAYRRQLSRNHPDKLKANGLPDSMLEHAKQRTQQVIEAFELIRDRRGMKT
;
A
#
# COMPACT_ATOMS: atom_id res chain seq x y z
N MET A 1 -7.81 0.63 -10.67
CA MET A 1 -7.93 0.15 -9.27
C MET A 1 -9.25 0.50 -8.61
N GLY A 2 -9.64 1.77 -8.46
CA GLY A 2 -10.91 2.13 -7.77
C GLY A 2 -12.14 1.41 -8.35
N CYS A 3 -12.26 1.40 -9.68
CA CYS A 3 -13.34 0.71 -10.39
C CYS A 3 -13.33 -0.81 -10.15
N LEU A 4 -12.14 -1.44 -10.15
CA LEU A 4 -11.98 -2.86 -9.87
C LEU A 4 -12.35 -3.20 -8.42
N ALA A 5 -11.91 -2.36 -7.47
CA ALA A 5 -12.19 -2.56 -6.05
C ALA A 5 -13.67 -2.38 -5.72
N LYS A 6 -14.42 -1.60 -6.51
CA LYS A 6 -15.86 -1.39 -6.34
C LYS A 6 -16.72 -2.38 -7.13
N ALA A 7 -16.11 -3.27 -7.90
CA ALA A 7 -16.82 -4.11 -8.86
C ALA A 7 -17.86 -5.05 -8.21
N ASP A 8 -17.64 -5.44 -6.94
CA ASP A 8 -18.57 -6.27 -6.15
C ASP A 8 -19.64 -5.45 -5.39
N GLY A 9 -19.64 -4.12 -5.55
CA GLY A 9 -20.58 -3.20 -4.92
C GLY A 9 -20.11 -2.60 -3.59
N ARG A 10 -18.96 -3.01 -3.03
CA ARG A 10 -18.34 -2.37 -1.85
C ARG A 10 -16.85 -2.21 -2.06
N VAL A 11 -16.14 -1.60 -1.10
CA VAL A 11 -14.67 -1.58 -1.09
C VAL A 11 -14.23 -1.97 0.30
N SER A 12 -13.45 -3.01 0.40
CA SER A 12 -12.92 -3.55 1.65
C SER A 12 -11.64 -2.84 2.10
N GLU A 13 -11.32 -2.95 3.39
CA GLU A 13 -10.03 -2.49 3.93
C GLU A 13 -8.84 -3.20 3.28
N GLN A 14 -9.01 -4.48 2.92
CA GLN A 14 -7.97 -5.28 2.28
C GLN A 14 -7.65 -4.76 0.87
N GLU A 15 -8.65 -4.34 0.10
CA GLU A 15 -8.45 -3.72 -1.21
C GLU A 15 -7.81 -2.33 -1.08
N ILE A 16 -8.16 -1.56 -0.05
CA ILE A 16 -7.50 -0.28 0.25
C ILE A 16 -6.02 -0.52 0.62
N ALA A 17 -5.74 -1.52 1.46
CA ALA A 17 -4.38 -1.87 1.86
C ALA A 17 -3.56 -2.34 0.65
N ALA A 18 -4.12 -3.18 -0.22
CA ALA A 18 -3.49 -3.61 -1.46
C ALA A 18 -3.18 -2.41 -2.37
N ALA A 19 -4.13 -1.46 -2.47
CA ALA A 19 -3.92 -0.25 -3.25
C ALA A 19 -2.77 0.62 -2.73
N ARG A 20 -2.70 0.80 -1.39
CA ARG A 20 -1.59 1.51 -0.75
C ARG A 20 -0.26 0.78 -0.94
N GLY A 21 -0.24 -0.56 -0.89
CA GLY A 21 0.94 -1.37 -1.15
C GLY A 21 1.53 -1.13 -2.55
N VAL A 22 0.67 -0.98 -3.57
CA VAL A 22 1.10 -0.59 -4.92
C VAL A 22 1.75 0.80 -4.91
N MET A 23 1.13 1.79 -4.26
CA MET A 23 1.69 3.15 -4.16
C MET A 23 3.08 3.15 -3.49
N THR A 24 3.24 2.37 -2.42
CA THR A 24 4.53 2.22 -1.73
C THR A 24 5.59 1.60 -2.63
N GLN A 25 5.26 0.55 -3.38
CA GLN A 25 6.21 -0.06 -4.31
C GLN A 25 6.64 0.88 -5.43
N LEU A 26 5.71 1.67 -5.95
CA LEU A 26 6.00 2.70 -6.94
C LEU A 26 6.78 3.89 -6.36
N ARG A 27 6.99 3.91 -5.03
CA ARG A 27 7.70 4.97 -4.30
C ARG A 27 7.12 6.36 -4.59
N LEU A 28 5.79 6.44 -4.64
CA LEU A 28 5.10 7.70 -4.87
C LEU A 28 5.41 8.71 -3.76
N SER A 29 5.60 9.97 -4.13
CA SER A 29 5.71 11.08 -3.18
C SER A 29 4.37 11.34 -2.47
N ALA A 30 4.37 12.12 -1.38
CA ALA A 30 3.15 12.44 -0.67
C ALA A 30 2.08 13.11 -1.57
N ALA A 31 2.50 14.02 -2.45
CA ALA A 31 1.61 14.67 -3.42
C ALA A 31 1.04 13.67 -4.44
N GLN A 32 1.88 12.74 -4.93
CA GLN A 32 1.45 11.69 -5.86
C GLN A 32 0.51 10.68 -5.19
N VAL A 33 0.74 10.35 -3.91
CA VAL A 33 -0.18 9.51 -3.12
C VAL A 33 -1.54 10.19 -2.97
N HIS A 34 -1.56 11.50 -2.69
CA HIS A 34 -2.81 12.25 -2.58
C HIS A 34 -3.61 12.20 -3.90
N SER A 35 -2.97 12.55 -5.02
CA SER A 35 -3.59 12.47 -6.34
C SER A 35 -4.03 11.03 -6.69
N ALA A 36 -3.25 10.02 -6.33
CA ALA A 36 -3.64 8.62 -6.55
C ALA A 36 -4.87 8.20 -5.72
N ILE A 37 -5.06 8.76 -4.53
CA ILE A 37 -6.27 8.55 -3.70
C ILE A 37 -7.48 9.24 -4.32
N GLU A 38 -7.31 10.45 -4.87
CA GLU A 38 -8.36 11.16 -5.59
C GLU A 38 -8.83 10.35 -6.81
N HIS A 39 -7.90 9.93 -7.67
CA HIS A 39 -8.22 9.09 -8.83
C HIS A 39 -8.80 7.72 -8.44
N PHE A 40 -8.35 7.14 -7.34
CA PHE A 40 -8.98 5.93 -6.80
C PHE A 40 -10.43 6.20 -6.39
N THR A 41 -10.72 7.38 -5.82
CA THR A 41 -12.06 7.78 -5.38
C THR A 41 -12.98 8.10 -6.55
N GLU A 42 -12.49 8.78 -7.57
CA GLU A 42 -13.17 8.99 -8.85
C GLU A 42 -13.49 7.66 -9.54
N GLY A 43 -12.53 6.74 -9.57
CA GLY A 43 -12.70 5.41 -10.16
C GLY A 43 -13.80 4.56 -9.54
N LYS A 44 -14.25 4.87 -8.31
CA LYS A 44 -15.33 4.14 -7.62
C LYS A 44 -16.73 4.68 -7.95
N GLN A 45 -16.83 5.82 -8.62
CA GLN A 45 -18.10 6.47 -8.88
C GLN A 45 -18.90 5.67 -9.93
N ALA A 46 -20.23 5.66 -9.82
CA ALA A 46 -21.10 4.89 -10.72
C ALA A 46 -21.01 5.38 -12.18
N GLN A 47 -20.75 6.67 -12.36
CA GLN A 47 -20.59 7.33 -13.66
C GLN A 47 -19.18 7.22 -14.24
N PHE A 48 -18.26 6.48 -13.60
CA PHE A 48 -16.89 6.37 -14.08
C PHE A 48 -16.82 5.58 -15.40
N ASP A 49 -16.36 6.23 -16.47
CA ASP A 49 -16.18 5.60 -17.77
C ASP A 49 -14.84 4.87 -17.86
N LEU A 50 -14.81 3.64 -17.34
CA LEU A 50 -13.63 2.79 -17.42
C LEU A 50 -13.14 2.58 -18.87
N GLN A 51 -14.05 2.56 -19.85
CA GLN A 51 -13.67 2.28 -21.23
C GLN A 51 -12.90 3.44 -21.84
N ALA A 52 -13.36 4.67 -21.61
CA ALA A 52 -12.64 5.87 -22.01
C ALA A 52 -11.24 5.95 -21.36
N GLU A 53 -11.15 5.68 -20.05
CA GLU A 53 -9.89 5.74 -19.30
C GLU A 53 -8.87 4.68 -19.74
N VAL A 54 -9.34 3.46 -20.04
CA VAL A 54 -8.45 2.42 -20.59
C VAL A 54 -7.98 2.78 -22.00
N ALA A 55 -8.83 3.41 -22.81
CA ALA A 55 -8.43 3.90 -24.14
C ALA A 55 -7.41 5.04 -24.04
N GLU A 56 -7.59 5.98 -23.11
CA GLU A 56 -6.64 7.04 -22.75
C GLU A 56 -5.27 6.45 -22.40
N LEU A 57 -5.25 5.50 -21.46
CA LEU A 57 -4.03 4.80 -21.04
C LEU A 57 -3.36 4.07 -22.21
N ASN A 58 -4.15 3.39 -23.05
CA ASN A 58 -3.64 2.66 -24.20
C ASN A 58 -2.94 3.61 -25.19
N ARG A 59 -3.51 4.80 -25.42
CA ARG A 59 -2.90 5.88 -26.24
C ARG A 59 -1.63 6.42 -25.60
N ALA A 60 -1.64 6.71 -24.29
CA ALA A 60 -0.46 7.20 -23.58
C ALA A 60 0.71 6.21 -23.60
N CYS A 61 0.42 4.92 -23.68
CA CYS A 61 1.41 3.84 -23.75
C CYS A 61 1.75 3.38 -25.19
N LEU A 62 1.42 4.15 -26.22
CA LEU A 62 1.81 3.83 -27.60
C LEU A 62 3.33 3.65 -27.72
N GLY A 63 3.75 2.61 -28.46
CA GLY A 63 5.16 2.24 -28.60
C GLY A 63 5.81 1.67 -27.33
N ARG A 64 5.08 1.53 -26.21
CA ARG A 64 5.60 1.06 -24.91
C ARG A 64 4.80 -0.14 -24.38
N PRO A 65 4.77 -1.29 -25.10
CA PRO A 65 3.97 -2.45 -24.72
C PRO A 65 4.34 -3.00 -23.33
N HIS A 66 5.60 -2.88 -22.93
CA HIS A 66 6.05 -3.27 -21.60
C HIS A 66 5.33 -2.51 -20.47
N LEU A 67 5.06 -1.21 -20.64
CA LEU A 67 4.34 -0.44 -19.61
C LEU A 67 2.90 -0.92 -19.43
N LYS A 68 2.24 -1.33 -20.52
CA LYS A 68 0.89 -1.91 -20.47
C LYS A 68 0.89 -3.22 -19.69
N ARG A 69 1.89 -4.07 -19.94
CA ARG A 69 2.09 -5.33 -19.21
C ARG A 69 2.32 -5.08 -17.71
N VAL A 70 3.23 -4.18 -17.37
CA VAL A 70 3.51 -3.79 -15.97
C VAL A 70 2.25 -3.26 -15.30
N PHE A 71 1.47 -2.42 -15.99
CA PHE A 71 0.21 -1.92 -15.47
C PHE A 71 -0.77 -3.06 -15.13
N VAL A 72 -0.99 -4.00 -16.06
CA VAL A 72 -1.89 -5.15 -15.83
C VAL A 72 -1.38 -6.02 -14.67
N GLU A 73 -0.08 -6.28 -14.60
CA GLU A 73 0.53 -7.04 -13.50
C GLU A 73 0.31 -6.36 -12.14
N LEU A 74 0.48 -5.03 -12.07
CA LEU A 74 0.20 -4.25 -10.86
C LEU A 74 -1.27 -4.33 -10.44
N GLN A 75 -2.20 -4.19 -11.39
CA GLN A 75 -3.63 -4.33 -11.11
C GLN A 75 -3.98 -5.75 -10.61
N MET A 76 -3.43 -6.78 -11.26
CA MET A 76 -3.69 -8.18 -10.95
C MET A 76 -3.18 -8.55 -9.56
N ARG A 77 -1.98 -8.09 -9.21
CA ARG A 77 -1.40 -8.31 -7.90
C ARG A 77 -2.19 -7.60 -6.79
N ALA A 78 -2.64 -6.37 -7.03
CA ALA A 78 -3.51 -5.67 -6.09
C ALA A 78 -4.84 -6.40 -5.88
N ALA A 79 -5.44 -6.91 -6.96
CA ALA A 79 -6.68 -7.69 -6.88
C ALA A 79 -6.49 -9.04 -6.17
N LEU A 80 -5.38 -9.76 -6.45
CA LEU A 80 -5.03 -10.99 -5.74
C LEU A 80 -4.86 -10.74 -4.22
N ALA A 81 -4.16 -9.66 -3.84
CA ALA A 81 -3.97 -9.30 -2.43
C ALA A 81 -5.26 -8.77 -1.77
N GLY A 82 -6.15 -8.14 -2.54
CA GLY A 82 -7.40 -7.56 -2.08
C GLY A 82 -8.49 -8.61 -1.84
N ASN A 83 -8.84 -9.37 -2.87
CA ASN A 83 -9.98 -10.30 -2.86
C ASN A 83 -9.71 -11.62 -3.62
N ASP A 84 -8.43 -11.98 -3.83
CA ASP A 84 -8.00 -13.16 -4.58
C ASP A 84 -8.56 -13.27 -6.02
N LEU A 85 -8.86 -12.14 -6.67
CA LEU A 85 -9.53 -12.06 -7.98
C LEU A 85 -10.95 -12.66 -8.00
N GLU A 86 -11.64 -12.68 -6.86
CA GLU A 86 -12.99 -13.24 -6.78
C GLU A 86 -14.05 -12.36 -7.48
N GLY A 87 -15.19 -12.99 -7.77
CA GLY A 87 -16.38 -12.32 -8.31
C GLY A 87 -16.12 -11.63 -9.67
N PRO A 88 -16.63 -10.41 -9.87
CA PRO A 88 -16.53 -9.71 -11.16
C PRO A 88 -15.12 -9.17 -11.46
N VAL A 89 -14.19 -9.19 -10.50
CA VAL A 89 -12.88 -8.55 -10.65
C VAL A 89 -12.01 -9.22 -11.70
N ARG A 90 -11.94 -10.56 -11.72
CA ARG A 90 -11.16 -11.30 -12.73
C ARG A 90 -11.63 -11.05 -14.16
N PRO A 91 -12.92 -11.23 -14.52
CA PRO A 91 -13.37 -10.98 -15.89
C PRO A 91 -13.24 -9.49 -16.29
N MET A 92 -13.44 -8.57 -15.34
CA MET A 92 -13.25 -7.14 -15.59
C MET A 92 -11.78 -6.81 -15.89
N LEU A 93 -10.84 -7.36 -15.11
CA LEU A 93 -9.42 -7.16 -15.35
C LEU A 93 -8.92 -7.82 -16.64
N ALA A 94 -9.48 -8.98 -17.02
CA ALA A 94 -9.20 -9.61 -18.30
C ALA A 94 -9.68 -8.74 -19.49
N SER A 95 -10.85 -8.09 -19.36
CA SER A 95 -11.35 -7.14 -20.36
C SER A 95 -10.43 -5.92 -20.50
N ILE A 96 -9.92 -5.38 -19.39
CA ILE A 96 -8.92 -4.29 -19.40
C ILE A 96 -7.64 -4.75 -20.12
N ALA A 97 -7.12 -5.93 -19.78
CA ALA A 97 -5.91 -6.47 -20.38
C ALA A 97 -6.04 -6.65 -21.90
N ALA A 98 -7.17 -7.18 -22.36
CA ALA A 98 -7.46 -7.33 -23.79
C ALA A 98 -7.46 -5.99 -24.54
N ARG A 99 -8.04 -4.94 -23.94
CA ARG A 99 -8.07 -3.58 -24.51
C ARG A 99 -6.70 -2.91 -24.55
N LEU A 100 -5.80 -3.31 -23.65
CA LEU A 100 -4.40 -2.91 -23.65
C LEU A 100 -3.53 -3.76 -24.60
N GLY A 101 -4.12 -4.75 -25.28
CA GLY A 101 -3.46 -5.59 -26.28
C GLY A 101 -2.80 -6.85 -25.73
N LEU A 102 -3.07 -7.23 -24.48
CA LEU A 102 -2.59 -8.51 -23.92
C LEU A 102 -3.52 -9.64 -24.32
N SER A 103 -2.94 -10.77 -24.75
CA SER A 103 -3.72 -11.97 -25.05
C SER A 103 -4.26 -12.65 -23.79
N GLY A 104 -5.31 -13.46 -23.93
CA GLY A 104 -5.83 -14.27 -22.81
C GLY A 104 -4.79 -15.25 -22.25
N LEU A 105 -3.90 -15.77 -23.10
CA LEU A 105 -2.78 -16.62 -22.68
C LEU A 105 -1.77 -15.84 -21.85
N GLU A 106 -1.38 -14.65 -22.31
CA GLU A 106 -0.45 -13.78 -21.57
C GLU A 106 -1.03 -13.38 -20.20
N PHE A 107 -2.32 -13.04 -20.16
CA PHE A 107 -3.03 -12.76 -18.91
C PHE A 107 -2.97 -13.94 -17.94
N ALA A 108 -3.29 -15.15 -18.42
CA ALA A 108 -3.26 -16.37 -17.60
C ALA A 108 -1.84 -16.70 -17.11
N GLN A 109 -0.80 -16.45 -17.92
CA GLN A 109 0.60 -16.64 -17.53
C GLN A 109 1.02 -15.67 -16.42
N ILE A 110 0.63 -14.39 -16.51
CA ILE A 110 0.88 -13.41 -15.45
C ILE A 110 0.17 -13.85 -14.16
N GLU A 111 -1.09 -14.27 -14.25
CA GLU A 111 -1.85 -14.74 -13.09
C GLU A 111 -1.20 -15.95 -12.43
N ALA A 112 -0.83 -16.97 -13.22
CA ALA A 112 -0.16 -18.15 -12.72
C ALA A 112 1.18 -17.82 -12.07
N ALA A 113 2.01 -16.97 -12.70
CA ALA A 113 3.30 -16.55 -12.16
C ALA A 113 3.13 -15.79 -10.83
N LEU A 114 2.14 -14.90 -10.73
CA LEU A 114 1.86 -14.17 -9.49
C LEU A 114 1.30 -15.08 -8.39
N ARG A 115 0.44 -16.05 -8.71
CA ARG A 115 -0.04 -17.04 -7.74
C ARG A 115 1.08 -17.97 -7.26
N ILE A 116 2.00 -18.36 -8.15
CA ILE A 116 3.21 -19.12 -7.77
C ILE A 116 4.10 -18.26 -6.89
N HIS A 117 4.36 -16.99 -7.23
CA HIS A 117 5.11 -16.10 -6.35
C HIS A 117 4.41 -15.93 -5.00
N ALA A 118 3.09 -15.75 -4.98
CA ALA A 118 2.32 -15.67 -3.74
C ALA A 118 2.29 -16.98 -2.94
N ARG A 119 2.62 -18.14 -3.54
CA ARG A 119 2.70 -19.47 -2.90
C ARG A 119 4.12 -19.90 -2.53
N ALA A 120 5.12 -19.56 -3.35
CA ALA A 120 6.54 -19.76 -3.10
C ALA A 120 7.05 -18.74 -2.07
N PHE A 121 6.54 -17.52 -2.15
CA PHE A 121 6.44 -16.55 -1.08
C PHE A 121 5.05 -16.66 -0.45
N GLY A 122 4.63 -17.91 -0.11
CA GLY A 122 3.37 -18.40 0.49
C GLY A 122 2.86 -17.72 1.74
N GLN A 123 3.43 -16.57 2.05
CA GLN A 123 2.95 -15.58 2.97
C GLN A 123 2.90 -14.25 2.19
N PRO A 124 1.75 -13.53 2.11
CA PRO A 124 1.86 -12.07 2.17
C PRO A 124 2.69 -11.78 3.44
N PRO A 125 3.34 -10.63 3.67
CA PRO A 125 3.66 -10.32 5.04
C PRO A 125 2.32 -10.20 5.82
N GLY A 126 1.76 -11.32 6.32
CA GLY A 126 1.94 -11.64 7.71
C GLY A 126 3.40 -11.39 8.04
N ARG A 127 3.72 -10.09 8.18
CA ARG A 127 4.02 -9.58 9.47
C ARG A 127 4.17 -10.71 10.47
N ASP A 128 5.32 -11.39 10.45
CA ASP A 128 5.64 -12.33 11.50
C ASP A 128 5.48 -11.48 12.74
N ALA A 129 4.50 -11.84 13.58
CA ALA A 129 4.22 -11.10 14.79
C ALA A 129 5.52 -10.82 15.54
N ALA A 130 6.48 -11.74 15.45
CA ALA A 130 7.83 -11.58 15.93
C ALA A 130 8.65 -10.54 15.14
N GLN A 131 8.69 -10.58 13.80
CA GLN A 131 9.46 -9.63 12.99
C GLN A 131 8.92 -8.19 13.01
N ASP A 132 7.61 -7.96 13.04
CA ASP A 132 7.13 -6.56 13.20
C ASP A 132 7.27 -6.06 14.60
N LEU A 133 7.15 -6.95 15.58
CA LEU A 133 7.43 -6.57 16.96
C LEU A 133 8.92 -6.25 17.11
N GLU A 134 9.81 -7.00 16.48
CA GLU A 134 11.25 -6.73 16.41
C GLU A 134 11.56 -5.40 15.69
N ARG A 135 10.89 -5.11 14.57
CA ARG A 135 10.99 -3.82 13.88
C ARG A 135 10.44 -2.69 14.73
N ALA A 136 9.33 -2.90 15.43
CA ALA A 136 8.75 -1.89 16.33
C ALA A 136 9.69 -1.55 17.48
N TYR A 137 10.32 -2.56 18.09
CA TYR A 137 11.36 -2.36 19.10
C TYR A 137 12.55 -1.59 18.52
N SER A 138 12.96 -1.90 17.28
CA SER A 138 14.03 -1.18 16.58
C SER A 138 13.68 0.29 16.29
N VAL A 139 12.44 0.59 15.90
CA VAL A 139 11.95 1.96 15.66
C VAL A 139 11.99 2.81 16.92
N LEU A 140 11.62 2.23 18.08
CA LEU A 140 11.72 2.91 19.37
C LEU A 140 13.15 2.94 19.94
N GLY A 141 14.03 2.06 19.45
CA GLY A 141 15.41 1.90 19.91
C GLY A 141 15.50 1.20 21.26
N VAL A 142 14.66 0.18 21.46
CA VAL A 142 14.53 -0.62 22.68
C VAL A 142 14.64 -2.11 22.33
N ARG A 143 14.76 -2.98 23.34
CA ARG A 143 14.86 -4.44 23.18
C ARG A 143 13.58 -5.14 23.63
N PRO A 144 13.31 -6.36 23.13
CA PRO A 144 12.17 -7.17 23.57
C PRO A 144 12.15 -7.48 25.07
N GLY A 145 13.28 -7.42 25.77
CA GLY A 145 13.39 -7.63 27.22
C GLY A 145 13.30 -6.36 28.07
N ASP A 146 13.21 -5.18 27.46
CA ASP A 146 13.13 -3.91 28.22
C ASP A 146 11.80 -3.81 28.96
N SER A 147 11.80 -3.12 30.11
CA SER A 147 10.59 -2.94 30.92
C SER A 147 9.57 -2.04 30.22
N ASP A 148 8.29 -2.22 30.53
CA ASP A 148 7.21 -1.39 29.99
C ASP A 148 7.42 0.10 30.26
N HIS A 149 7.97 0.45 31.43
CA HIS A 149 8.34 1.82 31.78
C HIS A 149 9.43 2.38 30.84
N ASP A 150 10.45 1.57 30.51
CA ASP A 150 11.53 1.99 29.62
C ASP A 150 11.07 2.16 28.17
N ILE A 151 10.12 1.34 27.73
CA ILE A 151 9.48 1.46 26.41
C ILE A 151 8.66 2.74 26.31
N VAL A 152 7.84 3.05 27.32
CA VAL A 152 7.06 4.30 27.36
C VAL A 152 7.99 5.52 27.39
N LYS A 153 9.09 5.45 28.15
CA LYS A 153 10.11 6.51 28.21
C LYS A 153 10.79 6.70 26.86
N ALA A 154 11.15 5.61 26.17
CA ALA A 154 11.74 5.65 24.83
C ALA A 154 10.78 6.21 23.79
N TYR A 155 9.50 5.82 23.83
CA TYR A 155 8.43 6.37 23.00
C TYR A 155 8.32 7.89 23.14
N ARG A 156 8.17 8.41 24.38
CA ARG A 156 8.09 9.86 24.64
C ARG A 156 9.33 10.61 24.13
N ARG A 157 10.51 10.02 24.30
CA ARG A 157 11.78 10.58 23.80
C ARG A 157 11.80 10.65 22.27
N GLN A 158 11.42 9.57 21.57
CA GLN A 158 11.37 9.53 20.11
C GLN A 158 10.32 10.50 19.56
N LEU A 159 9.15 10.57 20.19
CA LEU A 159 8.09 11.49 19.80
C LEU A 159 8.55 12.95 19.94
N SER A 160 9.18 13.31 21.05
CA SER A 160 9.71 14.67 21.27
C SER A 160 10.84 15.04 20.29
N ARG A 161 11.65 14.07 19.86
CA ARG A 161 12.75 14.29 18.90
C ARG A 161 12.28 14.48 17.47
N ASN A 162 11.20 13.80 17.09
CA ASN A 162 10.69 13.79 15.72
C ASN A 162 9.48 14.71 15.52
N HIS A 163 9.00 15.40 16.57
CA HIS A 163 7.80 16.22 16.49
C HIS A 163 7.98 17.36 15.48
N PRO A 164 7.07 17.49 14.48
CA PRO A 164 7.20 18.47 13.40
C PRO A 164 7.24 19.91 13.94
N ASP A 165 6.43 20.26 14.93
CA ASP A 165 6.42 21.63 15.49
C ASP A 165 7.74 22.01 16.16
N LYS A 166 8.37 21.07 16.87
CA LYS A 166 9.64 21.33 17.56
C LYS A 166 10.80 21.43 16.57
N LEU A 167 10.74 20.66 15.49
CA LEU A 167 11.73 20.70 14.42
C LEU A 167 11.58 21.93 13.54
N LYS A 168 10.35 22.40 13.31
CA LYS A 168 10.05 23.68 12.66
C LYS A 168 10.60 24.85 13.47
N ALA A 169 10.40 24.84 14.79
CA ALA A 169 10.97 25.84 15.68
C ALA A 169 12.51 25.88 15.68
N ASN A 170 13.17 24.75 15.33
CA ASN A 170 14.62 24.64 15.21
C ASN A 170 15.16 24.91 13.78
N GLY A 171 14.33 25.44 12.87
CA GLY A 171 14.77 25.92 11.56
C GLY A 171 14.91 24.85 10.47
N LEU A 172 14.21 23.71 10.58
CA LEU A 172 14.23 22.70 9.52
C LEU A 172 13.43 23.15 8.28
N PRO A 173 13.92 22.87 7.05
CA PRO A 173 13.17 23.11 5.81
C PRO A 173 11.87 22.31 5.74
N ASP A 174 10.86 22.83 5.04
CA ASP A 174 9.56 22.17 4.89
C ASP A 174 9.65 20.76 4.27
N SER A 175 10.61 20.52 3.37
CA SER A 175 10.89 19.19 2.82
C SER A 175 11.32 18.17 3.88
N MET A 176 11.97 18.63 4.96
CA MET A 176 12.40 17.79 6.08
C MET A 176 11.31 17.66 7.16
N LEU A 177 10.32 18.57 7.19
CA LEU A 177 9.15 18.45 8.07
C LEU A 177 8.25 17.27 7.68
N GLU A 178 8.10 16.98 6.39
CA GLU A 178 7.33 15.82 5.93
C GLU A 178 8.00 14.50 6.34
N HIS A 179 9.34 14.42 6.29
CA HIS A 179 10.08 13.29 6.83
C HIS A 179 9.89 13.17 8.36
N ALA A 180 9.86 14.29 9.08
CA ALA A 180 9.58 14.30 10.52
C ALA A 180 8.17 13.81 10.86
N LYS A 181 7.15 14.20 10.08
CA LYS A 181 5.78 13.70 10.22
C LYS A 181 5.71 12.19 9.98
N GLN A 182 6.30 11.71 8.88
CA GLN A 182 6.37 10.28 8.59
C GLN A 182 7.08 9.51 9.72
N ARG A 183 8.17 10.07 10.25
CA ARG A 183 8.91 9.44 11.34
C ARG A 183 8.10 9.42 12.64
N THR A 184 7.35 10.48 12.92
CA THR A 184 6.43 10.56 14.06
C THR A 184 5.34 9.49 13.96
N GLN A 185 4.74 9.33 12.77
CA GLN A 185 3.73 8.32 12.52
C GLN A 185 4.27 6.90 12.72
N GLN A 186 5.47 6.60 12.22
CA GLN A 186 6.14 5.31 12.45
C GLN A 186 6.39 5.02 13.94
N VAL A 187 6.73 6.05 14.72
CA VAL A 187 6.95 5.93 16.18
C VAL A 187 5.64 5.61 16.91
N ILE A 188 4.53 6.23 16.51
CA ILE A 188 3.20 5.97 17.08
C ILE A 188 2.77 4.53 16.77
N GLU A 189 2.83 4.13 15.50
CA GLU A 189 2.43 2.79 15.05
C GLU A 189 3.26 1.68 15.72
N ALA A 190 4.57 1.90 15.89
CA ALA A 190 5.45 0.95 16.58
C ALA A 190 5.07 0.78 18.06
N PHE A 191 4.76 1.88 18.76
CA PHE A 191 4.37 1.83 20.16
C PHE A 191 3.01 1.15 20.36
N GLU A 192 2.02 1.44 19.52
CA GLU A 192 0.70 0.79 19.58
C GLU A 192 0.82 -0.72 19.38
N LEU A 193 1.62 -1.16 18.40
CA LEU A 193 1.86 -2.58 18.17
C LEU A 193 2.50 -3.28 19.38
N ILE A 194 3.50 -2.66 20.01
CA ILE A 194 4.15 -3.22 21.21
C ILE A 194 3.16 -3.27 22.39
N ARG A 195 2.41 -2.18 22.60
CA ARG A 195 1.42 -2.05 23.67
C ARG A 195 0.36 -3.15 23.57
N ASP A 196 -0.20 -3.33 22.38
CA ASP A 196 -1.27 -4.30 22.13
C ASP A 196 -0.75 -5.74 22.29
N ARG A 197 0.50 -6.01 21.89
CA ARG A 197 1.13 -7.34 22.06
C ARG A 197 1.52 -7.66 23.50
N ARG A 198 1.91 -6.66 24.29
CA ARG A 198 2.27 -6.84 25.71
C ARG A 198 1.09 -6.72 26.66
N GLY A 199 -0.07 -6.24 26.20
CA GLY A 199 -1.23 -5.98 27.06
C GLY A 199 -1.01 -4.84 28.05
N MET A 200 -0.17 -3.86 27.71
CA MET A 200 0.12 -2.71 28.56
C MET A 200 -1.13 -1.85 28.74
N LYS A 201 -1.51 -1.57 29.99
CA LYS A 201 -2.62 -0.65 30.32
C LYS A 201 -2.09 0.76 30.52
N THR A 202 -2.88 1.73 30.06
CA THR A 202 -2.62 3.18 30.11
C THR A 202 -2.48 3.70 31.52
#